data_AF-A0A0C3C0B1-F1
#
_entry.id   AF-A0A0C3C0B1-F1
#
_cell.length_a   1.000
_cell.length_b   1.000
_cell.length_c   1.000
_cell.angle_alpha   90.00
_cell.angle_beta   90.00
_cell.angle_gamma   90.00
#
_symmetry.space_group_name_H-M   'P 1'
#
loop_
_entity.id
_entity.type
_entity.pdbx_description
1 polymer ?
#
loop_
_entity_poly.entity_id
_entity_poly.type
_entity_poly.pdbx_seq_one_letter_code
_entity_poly.pdbx_strand_id
1 'polypeptide(L)'
;VEDRIFCVPRYEFISSSEVFTGMFLLPLGPEVRVEGQDRENPILLEGYKKDEFASLLKVMYPTATSLISGTPPTLDLRLGKEEWVNVLKLSTIWNMERIREYSIHCLSTDFVVSPMEKIHLARAYKVSAWIKEGVTTLVSSAHRPTFDSLASLGWETAARILWIRD
;
A
#
# COMPACT_ATOMS: atom_id res chain seq x y z
N VAL A 1 10.73 13.61 -2.17
CA VAL A 1 10.50 12.23 -2.65
C VAL A 1 10.98 12.19 -4.09
N GLU A 2 12.02 11.40 -4.38
CA GLU A 2 12.80 11.54 -5.62
C GLU A 2 13.15 13.02 -5.89
N ASP A 3 12.91 13.49 -7.11
CA ASP A 3 13.13 14.85 -7.62
C ASP A 3 12.00 15.84 -7.30
N ARG A 4 11.02 15.47 -6.45
CA ARG A 4 9.82 16.29 -6.20
C ARG A 4 9.61 16.64 -4.72
N ILE A 5 9.27 17.91 -4.48
CA ILE A 5 8.83 18.44 -3.19
C ILE A 5 7.29 18.41 -3.14
N PHE A 6 6.74 17.86 -2.06
CA PHE A 6 5.31 17.82 -1.78
C PHE A 6 5.01 18.69 -0.57
N CYS A 7 4.21 19.74 -0.75
CA CYS A 7 3.81 20.65 0.32
C CYS A 7 2.41 20.26 0.80
N VAL A 8 2.33 19.55 1.93
CA VAL A 8 1.09 18.98 2.46
C VAL A 8 0.93 19.23 3.96
N PRO A 9 -0.31 19.33 4.49
CA PRO A 9 -0.54 19.57 5.92
C PRO A 9 -0.02 18.44 6.81
N ARG A 10 0.81 18.75 7.80
CA ARG A 10 1.44 17.72 8.65
C ARG A 10 0.47 16.91 9.51
N TYR A 11 -0.65 17.50 9.89
CA TYR A 11 -1.57 16.93 10.87
C TYR A 11 -1.96 15.49 10.52
N GLU A 12 -2.31 15.22 9.26
CA GLU A 12 -2.75 13.89 8.85
C GLU A 12 -1.61 12.85 8.87
N PHE A 13 -0.36 13.26 8.63
CA PHE A 13 0.79 12.35 8.76
C PHE A 13 1.07 12.00 10.22
N ILE A 14 0.96 12.97 11.13
CA ILE A 14 1.16 12.75 12.56
C ILE A 14 0.03 11.87 13.13
N SER A 15 -1.22 12.15 12.76
CA SER A 15 -2.38 11.40 13.25
C SER A 15 -2.43 9.97 12.73
N SER A 16 -1.94 9.73 11.51
CA SER A 16 -1.99 8.41 10.87
C SER A 16 -0.73 7.57 11.04
N SER A 17 0.40 8.15 11.47
CA SER A 17 1.69 7.44 11.52
C SER A 17 2.58 7.88 12.67
N GLU A 18 2.94 6.92 13.53
CA GLU A 18 3.96 7.11 14.55
C GLU A 18 5.35 7.34 13.94
N VAL A 19 5.61 6.78 12.75
CA VAL A 19 6.87 6.99 12.02
C VAL A 19 7.04 8.46 11.67
N PHE A 20 6.01 9.08 11.07
CA PHE A 20 6.06 10.51 10.77
C PHE A 20 6.04 11.37 12.02
N THR A 21 5.29 10.97 13.06
CA THR A 21 5.36 11.65 14.37
C THR A 21 6.80 11.70 14.88
N GLY A 22 7.53 10.59 14.84
CA GLY A 22 8.94 10.55 15.20
C GLY A 22 9.83 11.40 14.29
N MET A 23 9.62 11.35 12.97
CA MET A 23 10.39 12.16 12.01
C MET A 23 10.25 13.66 12.24
N PHE A 24 9.03 14.15 12.51
CA PHE A 24 8.80 15.58 12.77
C PHE A 24 9.37 16.07 14.11
N LEU A 25 9.79 15.16 15.00
CA LEU A 25 10.42 15.49 16.29
C LEU A 25 11.96 15.50 16.21
N LEU A 26 12.55 15.19 15.06
CA LEU A 26 14.00 15.15 14.84
C LEU A 26 14.49 16.34 13.99
N PRO A 27 15.66 16.94 14.28
CA PRO A 27 16.58 16.69 15.39
C PRO A 27 16.34 17.64 16.58
N LEU A 28 16.70 17.18 17.78
CA LEU A 28 16.57 17.92 19.05
C LEU A 28 17.79 18.81 19.38
N GLY A 29 18.60 19.17 18.38
CA GLY A 29 19.87 19.89 18.56
C GLY A 29 19.75 21.41 18.30
N PRO A 30 20.50 22.26 19.02
CA PRO A 30 20.34 23.72 18.96
C PRO A 30 20.75 24.35 17.61
N GLU A 31 21.53 23.66 16.78
CA GLU A 31 22.05 24.19 15.51
C GLU A 31 21.44 23.54 14.25
N VAL A 32 20.56 22.54 14.40
CA VAL A 32 20.01 21.82 13.25
C VAL A 32 18.54 22.18 13.06
N ARG A 33 18.21 22.65 11.86
CA ARG A 33 16.82 22.91 11.48
C ARG A 33 16.05 21.59 11.44
N VAL A 34 14.89 21.57 12.10
CA VAL A 34 13.95 20.45 12.03
C VAL A 34 13.46 20.29 10.59
N GLU A 35 13.56 19.08 10.06
CA GLU A 35 13.10 18.79 8.69
C GLU A 35 11.57 18.92 8.57
N GLY A 36 11.11 19.23 7.36
CA GLY A 36 9.69 19.37 7.04
C GLY A 36 9.08 20.69 7.51
N GLN A 37 9.89 21.66 7.96
CA GLN A 37 9.43 22.97 8.42
C GLN A 37 9.00 23.90 7.30
N ASP A 38 9.78 23.94 6.23
CA ASP A 38 9.62 24.81 5.08
C ASP A 38 10.05 24.10 3.79
N ARG A 39 10.00 24.81 2.66
CA ARG A 39 10.36 24.23 1.35
C ARG A 39 11.86 24.05 1.19
N GLU A 40 12.63 24.84 1.93
CA GLU A 40 14.09 24.86 1.92
C GLU A 40 14.68 23.72 2.76
N ASN A 41 13.90 23.18 3.72
CA ASN A 41 14.28 22.09 4.62
C ASN A 41 13.18 20.99 4.62
N PRO A 42 12.93 20.30 3.50
CA PRO A 42 11.93 19.23 3.44
C PRO A 42 12.41 17.96 4.16
N ILE A 43 11.48 17.09 4.56
CA ILE A 43 11.85 15.71 4.95
C ILE A 43 12.26 14.94 3.70
N LEU A 44 13.48 14.38 3.72
CA LEU A 44 13.98 13.56 2.62
C LEU A 44 13.55 12.11 2.80
N LEU A 45 12.59 11.67 1.98
CA LEU A 45 12.17 10.27 1.91
C LEU A 45 12.96 9.55 0.80
N GLU A 46 14.14 9.05 1.16
CA GLU A 46 15.01 8.29 0.24
C GLU A 46 14.43 6.91 -0.09
N GLY A 47 14.57 6.48 -1.36
CA GLY A 47 14.14 5.15 -1.82
C GLY A 47 12.64 5.00 -2.13
N TYR A 48 11.85 6.07 -1.97
CA TYR A 48 10.42 6.08 -2.30
C TYR A 48 10.16 6.83 -3.60
N LYS A 49 9.30 6.28 -4.46
CA LYS A 49 8.97 6.88 -5.76
C LYS A 49 7.93 7.99 -5.61
N LYS A 50 8.02 9.05 -6.42
CA LYS A 50 7.08 10.18 -6.35
C LYS A 50 5.65 9.79 -6.72
N ASP A 51 5.48 8.84 -7.64
CA ASP A 51 4.15 8.37 -8.04
C ASP A 51 3.50 7.51 -6.94
N GLU A 52 4.29 6.68 -6.25
CA GLU A 52 3.81 5.92 -5.10
C GLU A 52 3.33 6.85 -3.99
N PHE A 53 4.12 7.90 -3.70
CA PHE A 53 3.76 8.89 -2.69
C PHE A 53 2.53 9.71 -3.10
N ALA A 54 2.41 10.08 -4.38
CA ALA A 54 1.23 10.76 -4.90
C ALA A 54 -0.04 9.92 -4.75
N SER A 55 0.03 8.58 -4.94
CA SER A 55 -1.10 7.69 -4.68
C SER A 55 -1.55 7.74 -3.21
N LEU A 56 -0.60 7.73 -2.25
CA LEU A 56 -0.92 7.87 -0.82
C LEU A 56 -1.57 9.22 -0.52
N LEU A 57 -1.05 10.32 -1.07
CA LEU A 57 -1.57 11.66 -0.83
C LEU A 57 -3.02 11.83 -1.32
N LYS A 58 -3.42 11.16 -2.40
CA LYS A 58 -4.82 11.15 -2.87
C LYS A 58 -5.78 10.57 -1.82
N VAL A 59 -5.33 9.59 -1.04
CA VAL A 59 -6.12 8.99 0.05
C VAL A 59 -6.13 9.89 1.29
N MET A 60 -4.99 10.49 1.64
CA MET A 60 -4.87 11.35 2.83
C MET A 60 -5.55 12.72 2.66
N TYR A 61 -5.56 13.25 1.44
CA TYR A 61 -6.10 14.59 1.13
C TYR A 61 -7.08 14.53 -0.05
N PRO A 62 -8.25 13.89 0.12
CA PRO A 62 -9.25 13.82 -0.92
C PRO A 62 -9.78 15.22 -1.25
N THR A 63 -9.98 15.50 -2.53
CA THR A 63 -10.56 16.78 -2.99
C THR A 63 -12.08 16.74 -2.92
N ALA A 64 -12.73 17.91 -2.96
CA ALA A 64 -14.18 18.00 -3.00
C ALA A 64 -14.78 17.13 -4.12
N THR A 65 -14.17 17.13 -5.30
CA THR A 65 -14.62 16.29 -6.43
C THR A 65 -14.60 14.80 -6.11
N SER A 66 -13.62 14.33 -5.32
CA SER A 66 -13.56 12.94 -4.90
C SER A 66 -14.58 12.59 -3.83
N LEU A 67 -14.94 13.54 -2.95
CA LEU A 67 -15.89 13.31 -1.87
C LEU A 67 -17.36 13.29 -2.32
N ILE A 68 -17.69 14.00 -3.40
CA ILE A 68 -19.07 14.20 -3.87
C ILE A 68 -19.29 13.70 -5.30
N SER A 69 -18.60 12.63 -5.71
CA SER A 69 -18.73 12.06 -7.05
C SER A 69 -20.01 11.23 -7.20
N GLY A 70 -20.62 11.25 -8.40
CA GLY A 70 -21.78 10.41 -8.73
C GLY A 70 -23.13 10.90 -8.18
N THR A 71 -24.17 10.11 -8.44
CA THR A 71 -25.56 10.34 -7.96
C THR A 71 -26.18 9.01 -7.51
N PRO A 72 -26.40 8.76 -6.20
CA PRO A 72 -26.11 9.66 -5.07
C PRO A 72 -24.59 9.91 -4.87
N PRO A 73 -24.19 10.99 -4.16
CA PRO A 73 -22.79 11.29 -3.91
C PRO A 73 -22.10 10.16 -3.13
N THR A 74 -20.97 9.69 -3.66
CA THR A 74 -20.10 8.69 -3.04
C THR A 74 -18.64 9.12 -3.11
N LEU A 75 -17.82 8.50 -2.26
CA LEU A 75 -16.38 8.67 -2.27
C LEU A 75 -15.79 7.96 -3.51
N ASP A 76 -15.20 8.73 -4.41
CA ASP A 76 -14.46 8.24 -5.58
C ASP A 76 -13.07 8.89 -5.62
N LEU A 77 -12.07 8.15 -5.15
CA LEU A 77 -10.67 8.59 -5.18
C LEU A 77 -10.04 8.47 -6.58
N ARG A 78 -10.72 7.83 -7.55
CA ARG A 78 -10.23 7.57 -8.91
C ARG A 78 -8.82 6.96 -8.95
N LEU A 79 -8.57 6.05 -8.02
CA LEU A 79 -7.32 5.31 -7.90
C LEU A 79 -7.44 3.99 -8.66
N GLY A 80 -6.47 3.71 -9.55
CA GLY A 80 -6.33 2.41 -10.20
C GLY A 80 -5.75 1.35 -9.28
N LYS A 81 -5.76 0.08 -9.72
CA LYS A 81 -5.23 -1.06 -8.95
C LYS A 81 -3.78 -0.84 -8.50
N GLU A 82 -2.90 -0.42 -9.41
CA GLU A 82 -1.48 -0.18 -9.10
C GLU A 82 -1.31 0.95 -8.09
N GLU A 83 -2.12 2.01 -8.17
CA GLU A 83 -2.08 3.09 -7.20
C GLU A 83 -2.54 2.62 -5.81
N TRP A 84 -3.56 1.76 -5.73
CA TRP A 84 -3.94 1.13 -4.47
C TRP A 84 -2.86 0.21 -3.91
N VAL A 85 -2.12 -0.51 -4.77
CA VAL A 85 -0.94 -1.28 -4.35
C VAL A 85 0.15 -0.35 -3.79
N ASN A 86 0.35 0.83 -4.39
CA ASN A 86 1.29 1.83 -3.86
C ASN A 86 0.84 2.36 -2.48
N VAL A 87 -0.45 2.63 -2.31
CA VAL A 87 -1.04 3.01 -1.02
C VAL A 87 -0.79 1.91 0.02
N LEU A 88 -1.06 0.65 -0.33
CA LEU A 88 -0.82 -0.50 0.56
C LEU A 88 0.65 -0.62 0.94
N LYS A 89 1.57 -0.45 -0.02
CA LYS A 89 3.01 -0.46 0.21
C LYS A 89 3.42 0.60 1.24
N LEU A 90 3.11 1.87 0.98
CA LEU A 90 3.57 2.98 1.83
C LEU A 90 2.88 2.97 3.19
N SER A 91 1.59 2.67 3.25
CA SER A 91 0.87 2.55 4.52
C SER A 91 1.37 1.39 5.38
N THR A 92 1.88 0.31 4.77
CA THR A 92 2.55 -0.77 5.51
C THR A 92 3.93 -0.35 6.03
N ILE A 93 4.71 0.40 5.24
CA ILE A 93 6.06 0.84 5.63
C ILE A 93 6.00 1.89 6.73
N TRP A 94 5.05 2.82 6.64
CA TRP A 94 4.90 3.93 7.60
C TRP A 94 3.87 3.65 8.69
N ASN A 95 3.47 2.39 8.88
CA ASN A 95 2.53 1.95 9.92
C ASN A 95 1.23 2.79 9.97
N MET A 96 0.66 3.11 8.81
CA MET A 96 -0.60 3.84 8.69
C MET A 96 -1.79 2.86 8.69
N GLU A 97 -2.10 2.31 9.87
CA GLU A 97 -3.03 1.17 10.02
C GLU A 97 -4.38 1.37 9.32
N ARG A 98 -5.06 2.50 9.56
CA ARG A 98 -6.37 2.78 8.95
C ARG A 98 -6.32 2.87 7.42
N ILE A 99 -5.28 3.51 6.89
CA ILE A 99 -5.09 3.64 5.44
C ILE A 99 -4.75 2.27 4.84
N ARG A 100 -3.93 1.49 5.54
CA ARG A 100 -3.56 0.14 5.16
C ARG A 100 -4.79 -0.76 5.07
N GLU A 101 -5.62 -0.80 6.10
CA GLU A 101 -6.86 -1.57 6.12
C GLU A 101 -7.80 -1.16 4.98
N TYR A 102 -7.95 0.14 4.74
CA TYR A 102 -8.78 0.65 3.65
C TYR A 102 -8.23 0.22 2.27
N SER A 103 -6.92 0.28 2.06
CA SER A 103 -6.31 -0.17 0.82
C SER A 103 -6.47 -1.68 0.58
N ILE A 104 -6.43 -2.50 1.63
CA ILE A 104 -6.70 -3.95 1.56
C ILE A 104 -8.16 -4.17 1.19
N HIS A 105 -9.09 -3.41 1.76
CA HIS A 105 -10.51 -3.50 1.43
C HIS A 105 -10.74 -3.21 -0.05
N CYS A 106 -10.32 -2.05 -0.55
CA CYS A 106 -10.49 -1.67 -1.96
C CYS A 106 -9.86 -2.68 -2.92
N LEU A 107 -8.63 -3.14 -2.64
CA LEU A 107 -7.97 -4.18 -3.46
C LEU A 107 -8.70 -5.53 -3.44
N SER A 108 -9.45 -5.83 -2.38
CA SER A 108 -10.19 -7.09 -2.24
C SER A 108 -11.58 -7.03 -2.87
N THR A 109 -12.22 -5.86 -2.89
CA THR A 109 -13.62 -5.69 -3.33
C THR A 109 -13.74 -5.15 -4.74
N ASP A 110 -12.87 -4.21 -5.11
CA ASP A 110 -13.09 -3.36 -6.30
C ASP A 110 -12.25 -3.83 -7.49
N PHE A 111 -11.29 -4.74 -7.27
CA PHE A 111 -10.35 -5.21 -8.30
C PHE A 111 -10.28 -6.74 -8.36
N VAL A 112 -10.08 -7.24 -9.59
CA VAL A 112 -9.74 -8.64 -9.80
C VAL A 112 -8.24 -8.82 -9.57
N VAL A 113 -7.89 -9.41 -8.44
CA VAL A 113 -6.51 -9.78 -8.08
C VAL A 113 -6.36 -11.29 -8.22
N SER A 114 -5.44 -11.74 -9.09
CA SER A 114 -5.26 -13.18 -9.33
C SER A 114 -4.80 -13.90 -8.05
N PRO A 115 -5.04 -15.22 -7.89
CA PRO A 115 -4.58 -15.95 -6.71
C PRO A 115 -3.06 -15.86 -6.48
N MET A 116 -2.28 -15.88 -7.56
CA MET A 116 -0.83 -15.72 -7.53
C MET A 116 -0.45 -14.31 -7.04
N GLU A 117 -1.06 -13.28 -7.64
CA GLU A 117 -0.84 -11.88 -7.28
C GLU A 117 -1.23 -11.62 -5.81
N LYS A 118 -2.35 -12.18 -5.34
CA LYS A 118 -2.75 -12.13 -3.92
C LYS A 118 -1.65 -12.67 -3.03
N ILE A 119 -1.06 -13.83 -3.34
CA ILE A 119 0.02 -14.42 -2.53
C ILE A 119 1.27 -13.53 -2.53
N HIS A 120 1.66 -12.98 -3.70
CA HIS A 120 2.81 -12.08 -3.80
C HIS A 120 2.61 -10.81 -2.97
N LEU A 121 1.49 -10.11 -3.17
CA LEU A 121 1.16 -8.90 -2.42
C LEU A 121 1.04 -9.18 -0.92
N ALA A 122 0.43 -10.30 -0.56
CA ALA A 122 0.28 -10.71 0.83
C ALA A 122 1.62 -10.93 1.54
N ARG A 123 2.63 -11.48 0.85
CA ARG A 123 3.98 -11.63 1.39
C ARG A 123 4.68 -10.29 1.48
N ALA A 124 4.61 -9.49 0.42
CA ALA A 124 5.25 -8.18 0.36
C ALA A 124 4.71 -7.23 1.45
N TYR A 125 3.40 -7.24 1.71
CA TYR A 125 2.71 -6.27 2.56
C TYR A 125 2.02 -6.88 3.78
N LYS A 126 2.37 -8.14 4.11
CA LYS A 126 1.93 -8.86 5.32
C LYS A 126 0.40 -8.96 5.47
N VAL A 127 -0.29 -9.34 4.39
CA VAL A 127 -1.76 -9.52 4.37
C VAL A 127 -2.11 -11.01 4.45
N SER A 128 -2.15 -11.57 5.65
CA SER A 128 -2.31 -13.03 5.86
C SER A 128 -3.59 -13.62 5.25
N ALA A 129 -4.70 -12.88 5.25
CA ALA A 129 -5.97 -13.29 4.65
C ALA A 129 -5.81 -13.64 3.15
N TRP A 130 -5.06 -12.82 2.41
CA TRP A 130 -4.81 -13.03 0.98
C TRP A 130 -3.93 -14.25 0.68
N ILE A 131 -3.02 -14.65 1.59
CA ILE A 131 -2.31 -15.94 1.47
C ILE A 131 -3.33 -17.08 1.48
N LYS A 132 -4.23 -17.08 2.48
CA LYS A 132 -5.23 -18.12 2.65
C LYS A 132 -6.16 -18.18 1.44
N GLU A 133 -6.68 -17.04 1.00
CA GLU A 133 -7.56 -16.94 -0.17
C GLU A 133 -6.87 -17.41 -1.45
N GLY A 134 -5.65 -16.93 -1.71
CA GLY A 134 -4.89 -17.29 -2.90
C GLY A 134 -4.57 -18.79 -2.94
N VAL A 135 -4.04 -19.36 -1.86
CA VAL A 135 -3.74 -20.79 -1.76
C VAL A 135 -5.01 -21.63 -1.90
N THR A 136 -6.09 -21.28 -1.19
CA THR A 136 -7.37 -22.01 -1.27
C THR A 136 -7.90 -22.02 -2.70
N THR A 137 -7.82 -20.87 -3.39
CA THR A 137 -8.28 -20.78 -4.78
C THR A 137 -7.41 -21.61 -5.72
N LEU A 138 -6.09 -21.61 -5.52
CA LEU A 138 -5.16 -22.43 -6.33
C LEU A 138 -5.36 -23.92 -6.10
N VAL A 139 -5.65 -24.35 -4.87
CA VAL A 139 -5.94 -25.75 -4.55
C VAL A 139 -7.28 -26.19 -5.14
N SER A 140 -8.34 -25.41 -4.94
CA SER A 140 -9.70 -25.78 -5.35
C SER A 140 -10.00 -25.56 -6.84
N SER A 141 -9.12 -24.89 -7.59
CA SER A 141 -9.33 -24.63 -9.02
C SER A 141 -9.32 -25.91 -9.84
N ALA A 142 -10.32 -26.10 -10.70
CA ALA A 142 -10.37 -27.24 -11.64
C ALA A 142 -9.14 -27.28 -12.58
N HIS A 143 -8.61 -26.11 -12.95
CA HIS A 143 -7.40 -26.02 -13.76
C HIS A 143 -6.16 -26.12 -12.86
N ARG A 144 -5.26 -27.06 -13.18
CA ARG A 144 -3.96 -27.18 -12.51
C ARG A 144 -3.04 -26.07 -13.01
N PRO A 145 -2.52 -25.19 -12.14
CA PRO A 145 -1.51 -24.20 -12.52
C PRO A 145 -0.28 -24.89 -13.11
N THR A 146 0.39 -24.24 -14.04
CA THR A 146 1.68 -24.72 -14.53
C THR A 146 2.72 -24.70 -13.41
N PHE A 147 3.66 -25.64 -13.47
CA PHE A 147 4.74 -25.73 -12.50
C PHE A 147 5.58 -24.45 -12.46
N ASP A 148 5.90 -23.87 -13.62
CA ASP A 148 6.66 -22.61 -13.72
C ASP A 148 5.92 -21.43 -13.08
N SER A 149 4.59 -21.38 -13.23
CA SER A 149 3.77 -20.38 -12.55
C SER A 149 3.89 -20.54 -11.03
N LEU A 150 3.70 -21.74 -10.49
CA LEU A 150 3.83 -21.99 -9.05
C LEU A 150 5.24 -21.78 -8.52
N ALA A 151 6.27 -22.06 -9.31
CA ALA A 151 7.67 -21.88 -8.94
C ALA A 151 7.99 -20.42 -8.58
N SER A 152 7.26 -19.45 -9.16
CA SER A 152 7.38 -18.03 -8.78
C SER A 152 7.01 -17.76 -7.30
N LEU A 153 6.21 -18.64 -6.67
CA LEU A 153 5.90 -18.59 -5.24
C LEU A 153 6.99 -19.24 -4.36
N GLY A 154 8.06 -19.76 -4.96
CA GLY A 154 9.07 -20.56 -4.28
C GLY A 154 8.70 -22.04 -4.21
N TRP A 155 9.71 -22.89 -4.35
CA TRP A 155 9.58 -24.34 -4.49
C TRP A 155 8.78 -25.00 -3.36
N GLU A 156 8.99 -24.58 -2.12
CA GLU A 156 8.25 -25.13 -0.98
C GLU A 156 6.75 -24.84 -1.07
N THR A 157 6.36 -23.63 -1.49
CA THR A 157 4.95 -23.27 -1.62
C THR A 157 4.31 -24.01 -2.79
N ALA A 158 5.03 -24.12 -3.91
CA ALA A 158 4.59 -24.89 -5.07
C ALA A 158 4.34 -26.35 -4.69
N ALA A 159 5.28 -26.99 -3.99
CA ALA A 159 5.17 -28.37 -3.54
C ALA A 159 3.98 -28.58 -2.58
N ARG A 160 3.81 -27.69 -1.59
CA ARG A 160 2.66 -27.74 -0.66
C ARG A 160 1.32 -27.61 -1.40
N ILE A 161 1.21 -26.70 -2.37
CA ILE A 161 -0.02 -26.53 -3.16
C ILE A 161 -0.33 -27.80 -3.98
N LEU A 162 0.67 -28.37 -4.66
CA LEU A 162 0.49 -29.58 -5.46
C LEU A 162 0.12 -30.78 -4.58
N TRP A 163 0.79 -30.95 -3.43
CA TRP A 163 0.52 -32.03 -2.48
C TRP A 163 -0.90 -31.99 -1.92
N ILE A 164 -1.48 -30.81 -1.66
CA ILE A 164 -2.85 -30.69 -1.15
C ILE A 164 -3.89 -31.00 -2.25
N ARG A 165 -3.52 -30.84 -3.53
CA ARG A 165 -4.42 -31.07 -4.67
C ARG A 165 -4.53 -32.53 -5.10
N ASP A 166 -3.51 -33.34 -4.81
CA ASP A 166 -3.47 -34.78 -5.09
C ASP A 166 -4.22 -35.56 -3.99
#